data_AF-A0A376BY24-F1
#
_entry.id   AF-A0A376BY24-F1
#
_cell.length_a   1.000
_cell.length_b   1.000
_cell.length_c   1.000
_cell.angle_alpha   90.00
_cell.angle_beta   90.00
_cell.angle_gamma   90.00
#
_symmetry.space_group_name_H-M   'P 1'
#
loop_
_entity.id
_entity.type
_entity.pdbx_description
1 polymer ?
#
loop_
_entity_poly.entity_id
_entity_poly.type
_entity_poly.pdbx_seq_one_letter_code
_entity_poly.pdbx_strand_id
1 'polypeptide(L)'
;MEKIILLQNHTDYHLGFEVQSPEPKFFSWDATYEEVIALPWVEQTHYQGYGDGAFGCTYVFRYPVRVGNLLFYNFEFGFTSTQRTDIAVREFRFRSKKGASSKHDFLQICEQLNKDLSHEEVDEYLENLYYNNRVGDISFRMQYNGEARHRDFFLSIYNTRDYYQIIKPLENAIQLTDFLVFPPKTIQIDDNYREDISVKLRPPLLTERFGNQCVLWRDEVNGQIGVSVDKFVRVFPLSDIEKVYIERMFPAKGHGADYIFIQYKNEKYPTKILEGKNNLFDNHIVILEKIFGMTIGITGFYYNC
;
A
#
# COMPACT_ATOMS: atom_id res chain seq x y z
N MET A 1 22.63 20.14 6.59
CA MET A 1 22.67 20.52 5.16
C MET A 1 21.51 19.76 4.53
N GLU A 2 20.51 20.42 3.92
CA GLU A 2 19.21 19.77 3.57
C GLU A 2 18.92 19.94 2.07
N LYS A 3 19.91 19.59 1.24
CA LYS A 3 19.85 19.64 -0.21
C LYS A 3 20.46 18.35 -0.75
N ILE A 4 19.92 17.85 -1.87
CA ILE A 4 20.52 16.73 -2.59
C ILE A 4 21.82 17.20 -3.25
N ILE A 5 22.90 16.43 -3.06
CA ILE A 5 24.17 16.65 -3.76
C ILE A 5 24.25 15.68 -4.93
N LEU A 6 24.60 16.19 -6.11
CA LEU A 6 24.85 15.38 -7.29
C LEU A 6 26.28 14.83 -7.25
N LEU A 7 26.41 13.52 -7.43
CA LEU A 7 27.66 12.79 -7.56
C LEU A 7 27.88 12.38 -9.02
N GLN A 8 28.89 11.56 -9.28
CA GLN A 8 29.22 11.06 -10.62
C GLN A 8 29.67 9.60 -10.57
N ASN A 9 29.49 8.89 -11.68
CA ASN A 9 29.99 7.54 -11.94
C ASN A 9 29.40 6.41 -11.07
N HIS A 10 28.18 6.58 -10.56
CA HIS A 10 27.42 5.53 -9.88
C HIS A 10 26.22 5.09 -10.72
N THR A 11 26.05 3.78 -10.91
CA THR A 11 24.97 3.18 -11.73
C THR A 11 24.12 2.17 -10.96
N ASP A 12 24.24 2.18 -9.63
CA ASP A 12 23.65 1.22 -8.69
C ASP A 12 22.23 1.59 -8.22
N TYR A 13 21.56 2.53 -8.90
CA TYR A 13 20.17 2.95 -8.62
C TYR A 13 19.18 1.79 -8.48
N HIS A 14 19.36 0.72 -9.25
CA HIS A 14 18.49 -0.45 -9.26
C HIS A 14 18.83 -1.49 -8.18
N LEU A 15 20.00 -1.37 -7.54
CA LEU A 15 20.49 -2.33 -6.56
C LEU A 15 20.06 -1.93 -5.14
N GLY A 16 20.16 -0.65 -4.79
CA GLY A 16 19.96 -0.23 -3.42
C GLY A 16 20.45 1.18 -3.09
N PHE A 17 20.80 1.37 -1.82
CA PHE A 17 21.28 2.61 -1.26
C PHE A 17 22.47 2.38 -0.33
N GLU A 18 23.31 3.39 -0.13
CA GLU A 18 24.49 3.32 0.73
C GLU A 18 24.45 4.39 1.81
N VAL A 19 24.47 3.97 3.06
CA VAL A 19 24.53 4.89 4.19
C VAL A 19 25.97 5.32 4.40
N GLN A 20 26.25 6.63 4.28
CA GLN A 20 27.58 7.24 4.42
C GLN A 20 27.95 7.45 5.90
N SER A 21 27.90 6.37 6.69
CA SER A 21 28.37 6.37 8.08
C SER A 21 29.91 6.31 8.14
N PRO A 22 30.56 6.35 9.33
CA PRO A 22 32.00 6.15 9.44
C PRO A 22 32.51 4.86 8.79
N GLU A 23 31.66 3.83 8.74
CA GLU A 23 31.86 2.60 7.97
C GLU A 23 30.74 2.49 6.93
N PRO A 24 30.92 3.05 5.72
CA PRO A 24 29.89 3.07 4.70
C PRO A 24 29.37 1.66 4.39
N LYS A 25 28.05 1.53 4.32
CA LYS A 25 27.42 0.23 4.08
C LYS A 25 26.31 0.36 3.05
N PHE A 26 26.39 -0.51 2.04
CA PHE A 26 25.39 -0.66 1.00
C PHE A 26 24.29 -1.62 1.45
N PHE A 27 23.04 -1.27 1.15
CA PHE A 27 21.83 -2.03 1.45
C PHE A 27 21.06 -2.26 0.16
N SER A 28 20.60 -3.50 -0.05
CA SER A 28 19.69 -3.82 -1.15
C SER A 28 18.34 -3.12 -0.95
N TRP A 29 17.64 -2.81 -2.04
CA TRP A 29 16.23 -2.43 -1.99
C TRP A 29 15.31 -3.48 -1.37
N ASP A 30 15.76 -4.74 -1.25
CA ASP A 30 15.02 -5.81 -0.59
C ASP A 30 15.15 -5.81 0.94
N ALA A 31 15.93 -4.89 1.52
CA ALA A 31 16.05 -4.75 2.97
C ALA A 31 14.70 -4.37 3.59
N THR A 32 14.28 -5.13 4.60
CA THR A 32 12.96 -4.96 5.22
C THR A 32 12.88 -3.74 6.14
N TYR A 33 11.66 -3.30 6.46
CA TYR A 33 11.49 -2.27 7.49
C TYR A 33 12.18 -2.68 8.80
N GLU A 34 12.00 -3.91 9.26
CA GLU A 34 12.65 -4.43 10.48
C GLU A 34 14.18 -4.34 10.42
N GLU A 35 14.78 -4.77 9.31
CA GLU A 35 16.24 -4.74 9.11
C GLU A 35 16.78 -3.31 9.09
N VAL A 36 16.09 -2.39 8.40
CA VAL A 36 16.53 -1.00 8.29
C VAL A 36 16.34 -0.24 9.61
N ILE A 37 15.23 -0.47 10.32
CA ILE A 37 14.96 0.14 11.64
C ILE A 37 15.97 -0.32 12.69
N ALA A 38 16.41 -1.58 12.63
CA ALA A 38 17.40 -2.12 13.56
C ALA A 38 18.81 -1.52 13.38
N LEU A 39 19.05 -0.75 12.32
CA LEU A 39 20.34 -0.10 12.10
C LEU A 39 20.59 0.96 13.17
N PRO A 40 21.82 1.05 13.70
CA PRO A 40 22.15 2.07 14.69
C PRO A 40 22.06 3.48 14.11
N TRP A 41 21.97 3.64 12.79
CA TRP A 41 21.96 4.93 12.10
C TRP A 41 20.57 5.45 11.77
N VAL A 42 19.54 4.72 12.16
CA VAL A 42 18.14 5.07 11.93
C VAL A 42 17.52 5.46 13.26
N GLU A 43 16.78 6.56 13.26
CA GLU A 43 16.04 7.02 14.42
C GLU A 43 14.58 7.30 14.04
N GLN A 44 13.69 7.03 14.99
CA GLN A 44 12.28 7.36 14.82
C GLN A 44 12.10 8.86 15.02
N THR A 45 11.42 9.51 14.07
CA THR A 45 11.06 10.92 14.13
C THR A 45 9.55 11.07 14.28
N HIS A 46 9.12 12.11 14.99
CA HIS A 46 7.71 12.42 15.19
C HIS A 46 7.37 13.68 14.38
N TYR A 47 6.71 13.52 13.24
CA TYR A 47 6.15 14.66 12.53
C TYR A 47 4.84 15.09 13.18
N GLN A 48 4.82 16.28 13.80
CA GLN A 48 3.59 16.95 14.27
C GLN A 48 2.69 17.48 13.13
N GLY A 49 2.91 17.05 11.88
CA GLY A 49 2.28 17.62 10.69
C GLY A 49 1.61 16.62 9.75
N TYR A 50 1.66 15.32 10.05
CA TYR A 50 0.66 14.42 9.50
C TYR A 50 -0.65 14.78 10.20
N GLY A 51 -1.57 15.43 9.50
CA GLY A 51 -2.86 15.84 10.07
C GLY A 51 -3.45 14.70 10.91
N ASP A 52 -4.00 15.06 12.08
CA ASP A 52 -4.41 14.23 13.24
C ASP A 52 -5.22 12.94 12.94
N GLY A 53 -4.68 12.05 12.10
CA GLY A 53 -5.43 10.94 11.51
C GLY A 53 -4.59 9.80 10.95
N ALA A 54 -3.25 9.89 10.93
CA ALA A 54 -2.42 8.76 10.51
C ALA A 54 -1.35 8.44 11.56
N PHE A 55 -1.57 7.33 12.27
CA PHE A 55 -0.64 6.67 13.18
C PHE A 55 0.58 6.10 12.42
N GLY A 56 1.35 6.96 11.75
CA GLY A 56 2.53 6.59 10.98
C GLY A 56 3.78 6.56 11.83
N CYS A 57 4.55 5.47 11.76
CA CYS A 57 5.92 5.45 12.25
C CYS A 57 6.83 5.99 11.14
N THR A 58 7.46 7.13 11.39
CA THR A 58 8.43 7.73 10.44
C THR A 58 9.84 7.59 11.01
N TYR A 59 10.79 7.24 10.15
CA TYR A 59 12.18 7.02 10.48
C TYR A 59 13.06 7.84 9.55
N VAL A 60 14.20 8.28 10.07
CA VAL A 60 15.18 9.08 9.33
C VAL A 60 16.58 8.51 9.52
N PHE A 61 17.39 8.56 8.47
CA PHE A 61 18.81 8.22 8.55
C PHE A 61 19.62 9.40 9.13
N ARG A 62 20.42 9.12 10.17
CA ARG A 62 21.31 10.09 10.83
C ARG A 62 22.52 10.49 9.98
N TYR A 63 22.88 9.66 9.01
CA TYR A 63 23.97 9.88 8.07
C TYR A 63 23.43 10.10 6.65
N PRO A 64 24.18 10.77 5.77
CA PRO A 64 23.78 10.93 4.38
C PRO A 64 23.57 9.58 3.70
N VAL A 65 22.59 9.50 2.80
CA VAL A 65 22.28 8.28 2.06
C VAL A 65 22.53 8.52 0.58
N ARG A 66 23.37 7.68 -0.04
CA ARG A 66 23.67 7.71 -1.47
C ARG A 66 22.75 6.74 -2.20
N VAL A 67 22.14 7.19 -3.29
CA VAL A 67 21.40 6.36 -4.24
C VAL A 67 21.85 6.73 -5.64
N GLY A 68 22.64 5.86 -6.29
CA GLY A 68 23.30 6.21 -7.54
C GLY A 68 24.10 7.50 -7.40
N ASN A 69 23.87 8.45 -8.31
CA ASN A 69 24.50 9.77 -8.31
C ASN A 69 23.79 10.81 -7.43
N LEU A 70 22.87 10.41 -6.54
CA LEU A 70 22.19 11.33 -5.62
C LEU A 70 22.65 11.07 -4.18
N LEU A 71 23.01 12.12 -3.46
CA LEU A 71 23.32 12.07 -2.04
C LEU A 71 22.30 12.89 -1.25
N PHE A 72 21.53 12.19 -0.41
CA PHE A 72 20.45 12.73 0.41
C PHE A 72 20.93 13.01 1.83
N TYR A 73 20.50 14.15 2.38
CA TYR A 73 20.57 14.45 3.80
C TYR A 73 19.14 14.47 4.34
N ASN A 74 18.84 13.80 5.45
CA ASN A 74 17.47 13.58 5.93
C ASN A 74 16.65 12.70 4.99
N PHE A 75 17.19 11.55 4.61
CA PHE A 75 16.44 10.54 3.88
C PHE A 75 15.53 9.81 4.86
N GLU A 76 14.25 9.71 4.53
CA GLU A 76 13.20 9.23 5.43
C GLU A 76 12.46 8.05 4.83
N PHE A 77 11.84 7.26 5.69
CA PHE A 77 10.88 6.24 5.30
C PHE A 77 9.88 6.05 6.43
N GLY A 78 8.74 5.41 6.12
CA GLY A 78 7.73 5.15 7.13
C GLY A 78 6.67 4.19 6.68
N PHE A 79 5.81 3.84 7.62
CA PHE A 79 4.69 2.93 7.44
C PHE A 79 3.59 3.28 8.46
N THR A 80 2.35 2.90 8.19
CA THR A 80 1.27 3.05 9.17
C THR A 80 1.37 1.95 10.23
N SER A 81 0.89 2.20 11.45
CA SER A 81 0.97 1.22 12.55
C SER A 81 0.33 -0.15 12.27
N THR A 82 -0.54 -0.23 11.27
CA THR A 82 -1.23 -1.44 10.82
C THR A 82 -0.51 -2.17 9.67
N GLN A 83 0.57 -1.59 9.12
CA GLN A 83 1.34 -2.18 8.04
C GLN A 83 2.33 -3.23 8.55
N ARG A 84 2.53 -4.30 7.77
CA ARG A 84 3.57 -5.30 8.02
C ARG A 84 4.98 -4.71 7.86
N THR A 85 5.91 -5.19 8.69
CA THR A 85 7.31 -4.70 8.72
C THR A 85 8.33 -5.73 8.22
N ASP A 86 7.89 -6.96 7.96
CA ASP A 86 8.68 -8.07 7.41
C ASP A 86 8.78 -8.03 5.86
N ILE A 87 8.49 -6.87 5.26
CA ILE A 87 8.61 -6.61 3.82
C ILE A 87 9.67 -5.52 3.58
N ALA A 88 10.29 -5.54 2.40
CA ALA A 88 11.15 -4.48 1.90
C ALA A 88 10.51 -3.10 2.06
N VAL A 89 11.32 -2.09 2.42
CA VAL A 89 10.86 -0.70 2.54
C VAL A 89 10.26 -0.24 1.20
N ARG A 90 8.99 0.18 1.23
CA ARG A 90 8.20 0.45 0.01
C ARG A 90 8.44 1.84 -0.55
N GLU A 91 8.64 2.81 0.33
CA GLU A 91 8.85 4.19 -0.04
C GLU A 91 9.89 4.83 0.86
N PHE A 92 10.87 5.44 0.22
CA PHE A 92 11.75 6.40 0.84
C PHE A 92 11.41 7.80 0.33
N ARG A 93 11.64 8.81 1.16
CA ARG A 93 11.25 10.19 0.90
C ARG A 93 12.38 11.14 1.26
N PHE A 94 12.45 12.21 0.50
CA PHE A 94 13.23 13.39 0.80
C PHE A 94 12.36 14.61 0.60
N ARG A 95 12.41 15.52 1.57
CA ARG A 95 11.81 16.85 1.46
C ARG A 95 12.88 17.89 1.69
N SER A 96 13.05 18.79 0.73
CA SER A 96 13.89 19.96 0.95
C SER A 96 13.24 20.88 1.98
N LYS A 97 14.05 21.57 2.79
CA LYS A 97 13.54 22.71 3.55
C LYS A 97 12.93 23.75 2.61
N LYS A 98 11.82 24.36 3.04
CA LYS A 98 11.15 25.43 2.31
C LYS A 98 12.13 26.52 1.89
N GLY A 99 12.17 26.80 0.58
CA GLY A 99 13.06 27.78 -0.04
C GLY A 99 14.52 27.34 -0.21
N ALA A 100 14.91 26.13 0.21
CA ALA A 100 16.28 25.63 0.07
C ALA A 100 16.58 25.03 -1.32
N SER A 101 15.55 24.69 -2.09
CA SER A 101 15.68 24.16 -3.46
C SER A 101 15.00 25.07 -4.48
N SER A 102 15.68 25.30 -5.60
CA SER A 102 15.19 26.10 -6.72
C SER A 102 14.68 25.22 -7.87
N LYS A 103 13.91 25.81 -8.81
CA LYS A 103 13.56 25.15 -10.09
C LYS A 103 14.81 24.65 -10.81
N HIS A 104 15.91 25.39 -10.72
CA HIS A 104 17.19 24.98 -11.30
C HIS A 104 17.73 23.70 -10.65
N ASP A 105 17.72 23.60 -9.32
CA ASP A 105 18.17 22.39 -8.62
C ASP A 105 17.34 21.16 -8.99
N PHE A 106 16.01 21.33 -9.11
CA PHE A 106 15.11 20.30 -9.59
C PHE A 106 15.51 19.81 -10.98
N LEU A 107 15.68 20.73 -11.94
CA LEU A 107 16.03 20.40 -13.31
C LEU A 107 17.40 19.72 -13.42
N GLN A 108 18.39 20.11 -12.60
CA GLN A 108 19.68 19.44 -12.56
C GLN A 108 19.59 17.99 -12.08
N ILE A 109 18.72 17.70 -11.12
CA ILE A 109 18.45 16.33 -10.67
C ILE A 109 17.77 15.54 -11.79
N CYS A 110 16.77 16.12 -12.48
CA CYS A 110 16.13 15.51 -13.64
C CYS A 110 17.16 15.15 -14.73
N GLU A 111 18.03 16.10 -15.10
CA GLU A 111 19.08 15.87 -16.08
C GLU A 111 20.04 14.76 -15.66
N GLN A 112 20.39 14.68 -14.38
CA GLN A 112 21.25 13.60 -13.88
C GLN A 112 20.54 12.24 -13.97
N LEU A 113 19.28 12.14 -13.54
CA LEU A 113 18.52 10.90 -13.62
C LEU A 113 18.27 10.46 -15.06
N ASN A 114 18.12 11.39 -16.00
CA ASN A 114 17.87 11.08 -17.42
C ASN A 114 19.03 10.45 -18.14
N LYS A 115 20.25 10.64 -17.64
CA LYS A 115 21.44 9.96 -18.17
C LYS A 115 21.41 8.47 -17.87
N ASP A 116 20.85 8.12 -16.71
CA ASP A 116 21.00 6.79 -16.11
C ASP A 116 19.69 5.98 -16.14
N LEU A 117 18.53 6.64 -16.18
CA LEU A 117 17.20 6.04 -15.99
C LEU A 117 16.25 6.33 -17.14
N SER A 118 15.31 5.41 -17.37
CA SER A 118 14.15 5.70 -18.24
C SER A 118 13.24 6.72 -17.58
N HIS A 119 12.56 7.54 -18.37
CA HIS A 119 11.76 8.65 -17.88
C HIS A 119 10.50 8.87 -18.70
N GLU A 120 9.53 9.54 -18.07
CA GLU A 120 8.42 10.21 -18.75
C GLU A 120 8.77 11.69 -18.90
N GLU A 121 8.09 12.41 -19.80
CA GLU A 121 8.30 13.85 -19.94
C GLU A 121 7.93 14.59 -18.65
N VAL A 122 8.60 15.73 -18.40
CA VAL A 122 8.25 16.61 -17.28
C VAL A 122 6.86 17.19 -17.55
N ASP A 123 5.92 16.90 -16.67
CA ASP A 123 4.60 17.53 -16.70
C ASP A 123 4.64 18.85 -15.91
N GLU A 124 4.17 19.92 -16.54
CA GLU A 124 4.10 21.26 -15.96
C GLU A 124 2.64 21.66 -15.80
N TYR A 125 2.23 21.88 -14.56
CA TYR A 125 0.90 22.37 -14.24
C TYR A 125 1.02 23.63 -13.39
N LEU A 126 0.65 24.77 -13.98
CA LEU A 126 0.88 26.10 -13.41
C LEU A 126 2.38 26.35 -13.16
N GLU A 127 2.78 26.58 -11.91
CA GLU A 127 4.19 26.76 -11.52
C GLU A 127 4.82 25.46 -10.97
N ASN A 128 4.05 24.36 -10.93
CA ASN A 128 4.47 23.09 -10.36
C ASN A 128 5.03 22.17 -11.45
N LEU A 129 6.08 21.43 -11.11
CA LEU A 129 6.71 20.46 -11.99
C LEU A 129 6.60 19.08 -11.37
N TYR A 130 6.23 18.11 -12.18
CA TYR A 130 6.15 16.71 -11.81
C TYR A 130 7.08 15.90 -12.69
N TYR A 131 7.80 14.97 -12.08
CA TYR A 131 8.75 14.15 -12.83
C TYR A 131 8.83 12.72 -12.34
N ASN A 132 8.87 11.79 -13.29
CA ASN A 132 8.95 10.36 -13.03
C ASN A 132 10.11 9.73 -13.80
N ASN A 133 11.01 9.08 -13.07
CA ASN A 133 12.01 8.18 -13.62
C ASN A 133 11.81 6.76 -13.10
N ARG A 134 12.34 5.77 -13.80
CA ARG A 134 12.36 4.39 -13.34
C ARG A 134 13.58 3.62 -13.84
N VAL A 135 14.00 2.65 -13.04
CA VAL A 135 14.95 1.61 -13.42
C VAL A 135 14.52 0.27 -12.82
N GLY A 136 14.20 -0.69 -13.69
CA GLY A 136 13.53 -1.92 -13.26
C GLY A 136 12.27 -1.60 -12.45
N ASP A 137 12.18 -2.20 -11.27
CA ASP A 137 11.07 -2.03 -10.32
C ASP A 137 11.32 -0.91 -9.29
N ILE A 138 12.21 0.03 -9.57
CA ILE A 138 12.47 1.19 -8.72
C ILE A 138 12.02 2.45 -9.44
N SER A 139 11.10 3.19 -8.84
CA SER A 139 10.52 4.41 -9.42
C SER A 139 10.89 5.63 -8.58
N PHE A 140 11.34 6.68 -9.23
CA PHE A 140 11.66 7.96 -8.62
C PHE A 140 10.57 8.94 -9.04
N ARG A 141 9.86 9.53 -8.08
CA ARG A 141 8.86 10.56 -8.31
C ARG A 141 9.31 11.85 -7.66
N MET A 142 9.29 12.93 -8.41
CA MET A 142 9.71 14.24 -7.96
C MET A 142 8.62 15.26 -8.18
N GLN A 143 8.49 16.17 -7.23
CA GLN A 143 7.60 17.32 -7.33
C GLN A 143 8.34 18.57 -6.90
N TYR A 144 8.24 19.63 -7.72
CA TYR A 144 8.66 20.97 -7.35
C TYR A 144 7.43 21.88 -7.33
N ASN A 145 7.21 22.55 -6.21
CA ASN A 145 6.17 23.57 -6.10
C ASN A 145 6.78 24.94 -6.36
N GLY A 146 6.42 25.60 -7.45
CA GLY A 146 7.00 26.90 -7.83
C GLY A 146 6.42 28.11 -7.09
N GLU A 147 5.22 27.95 -6.53
CA GLU A 147 4.49 29.03 -5.86
C GLU A 147 5.33 29.66 -4.74
N ALA A 148 5.45 30.99 -4.75
CA ALA A 148 6.31 31.72 -3.82
C ALA A 148 6.09 31.37 -2.33
N ARG A 149 4.86 31.01 -1.96
CA ARG A 149 4.46 30.60 -0.60
C ARG A 149 4.75 29.14 -0.27
N HIS A 150 5.01 28.29 -1.26
CA HIS A 150 5.12 26.84 -1.13
C HIS A 150 6.34 26.26 -1.84
N ARG A 151 7.40 27.05 -2.07
CA ARG A 151 8.67 26.63 -2.69
C ARG A 151 9.35 25.47 -1.95
N ASP A 152 8.85 24.28 -2.23
CA ASP A 152 9.20 23.01 -1.63
C ASP A 152 9.50 22.03 -2.75
N PHE A 153 10.47 21.14 -2.49
CA PHE A 153 10.84 20.05 -3.38
C PHE A 153 10.69 18.72 -2.64
N PHE A 154 10.05 17.77 -3.30
CA PHE A 154 9.82 16.43 -2.81
C PHE A 154 10.41 15.43 -3.79
N LEU A 155 11.06 14.40 -3.27
CA LEU A 155 11.48 13.23 -4.03
C LEU A 155 11.10 11.98 -3.25
N SER A 156 10.31 11.11 -3.85
CA SER A 156 10.00 9.78 -3.34
C SER A 156 10.64 8.72 -4.23
N ILE A 157 11.25 7.72 -3.60
CA ILE A 157 11.74 6.51 -4.26
C ILE A 157 10.83 5.36 -3.84
N TYR A 158 10.12 4.80 -4.80
CA TYR A 158 9.23 3.67 -4.60
C TYR A 158 9.91 2.39 -5.07
N ASN A 159 9.98 1.42 -4.17
CA ASN A 159 10.24 0.04 -4.54
C ASN A 159 8.91 -0.60 -4.97
N THR A 160 8.74 -0.87 -6.27
CA THR A 160 7.52 -1.44 -6.84
C THR A 160 7.57 -2.96 -7.01
N ARG A 161 8.64 -3.62 -6.54
CA ARG A 161 8.79 -5.08 -6.63
C ARG A 161 7.63 -5.82 -5.98
N ASP A 162 7.39 -7.01 -6.50
CA ASP A 162 6.49 -7.99 -5.89
C ASP A 162 7.23 -8.87 -4.88
N TYR A 163 6.56 -9.19 -3.78
CA TYR A 163 7.09 -9.99 -2.69
C TYR A 163 6.15 -11.14 -2.33
N TYR A 164 5.49 -11.79 -3.30
CA TYR A 164 4.47 -12.82 -3.02
C TYR A 164 4.93 -13.96 -2.10
N GLN A 165 6.23 -14.26 -2.07
CA GLN A 165 6.83 -15.28 -1.21
C GLN A 165 6.64 -15.02 0.29
N ILE A 166 6.38 -13.78 0.71
CA ILE A 166 6.21 -13.43 2.14
C ILE A 166 4.78 -13.71 2.64
N ILE A 167 3.86 -14.02 1.72
CA ILE A 167 2.47 -14.25 2.06
C ILE A 167 2.36 -15.65 2.67
N LYS A 168 1.93 -15.69 3.93
CA LYS A 168 1.77 -16.95 4.64
C LYS A 168 0.48 -17.64 4.20
N PRO A 169 0.44 -18.99 4.18
CA PRO A 169 -0.82 -19.72 4.05
C PRO A 169 -1.71 -19.48 5.28
N LEU A 170 -2.96 -19.92 5.22
CA LEU A 170 -3.80 -20.01 6.42
C LEU A 170 -3.18 -21.01 7.41
N GLU A 171 -3.30 -20.72 8.70
CA GLU A 171 -2.76 -21.56 9.78
C GLU A 171 -3.52 -22.90 9.88
N ASN A 172 -4.84 -22.86 9.68
CA ASN A 172 -5.71 -24.02 9.72
C ASN A 172 -6.21 -24.39 8.33
N ALA A 173 -6.34 -25.69 8.07
CA ALA A 173 -7.03 -26.18 6.89
C ALA A 173 -8.51 -25.76 6.93
N ILE A 174 -8.97 -25.08 5.87
CA ILE A 174 -10.35 -24.59 5.81
C ILE A 174 -11.35 -25.74 5.74
N GLN A 175 -12.53 -25.52 6.31
CA GLN A 175 -13.71 -26.37 6.12
C GLN A 175 -14.82 -25.56 5.46
N LEU A 176 -15.52 -26.19 4.51
CA LEU A 176 -16.57 -25.54 3.72
C LEU A 176 -17.95 -25.99 4.22
N THR A 177 -18.44 -25.37 5.29
CA THR A 177 -19.78 -25.64 5.82
C THR A 177 -20.87 -25.11 4.89
N ASP A 178 -20.72 -23.86 4.46
CA ASP A 178 -21.56 -23.19 3.47
C ASP A 178 -20.67 -22.31 2.59
N PHE A 179 -21.09 -22.06 1.35
CA PHE A 179 -20.32 -21.23 0.43
C PHE A 179 -21.18 -20.59 -0.65
N LEU A 180 -20.70 -19.46 -1.17
CA LEU A 180 -21.23 -18.74 -2.31
C LEU A 180 -20.07 -18.46 -3.27
N VAL A 181 -20.31 -18.80 -4.54
CA VAL A 181 -19.31 -18.69 -5.60
C VAL A 181 -19.72 -17.57 -6.56
N PHE A 182 -18.75 -16.76 -6.93
CA PHE A 182 -18.90 -15.72 -7.93
C PHE A 182 -17.99 -16.00 -9.13
N PRO A 183 -18.40 -15.63 -10.36
CA PRO A 183 -17.52 -15.72 -11.51
C PRO A 183 -16.23 -14.90 -11.30
N PRO A 184 -15.12 -15.28 -11.94
CA PRO A 184 -13.85 -14.57 -11.78
C PRO A 184 -13.99 -13.07 -12.03
N LYS A 185 -13.32 -12.25 -11.22
CA LYS A 185 -13.31 -10.77 -11.32
C LYS A 185 -14.68 -10.10 -11.13
N THR A 186 -15.68 -10.81 -10.60
CA THR A 186 -17.01 -10.22 -10.33
C THR A 186 -17.03 -9.48 -9.00
N ILE A 187 -16.24 -9.94 -8.04
CA ILE A 187 -16.04 -9.32 -6.74
C ILE A 187 -14.57 -9.00 -6.51
N GLN A 188 -14.31 -8.05 -5.62
CA GLN A 188 -12.99 -7.64 -5.16
C GLN A 188 -12.95 -7.71 -3.63
N ILE A 189 -11.74 -7.87 -3.10
CA ILE A 189 -11.42 -7.77 -1.68
C ILE A 189 -10.29 -6.77 -1.53
N ASP A 190 -10.09 -6.21 -0.33
CA ASP A 190 -8.83 -5.53 -0.05
C ASP A 190 -7.72 -6.59 0.01
N ASP A 191 -6.88 -6.64 -1.02
CA ASP A 191 -5.84 -7.64 -1.21
C ASP A 191 -4.43 -7.06 -1.13
N ASN A 192 -4.28 -5.89 -0.48
CA ASN A 192 -3.00 -5.22 -0.34
C ASN A 192 -2.08 -5.95 0.65
N TYR A 193 -1.59 -7.13 0.27
CA TYR A 193 -0.71 -8.01 1.04
C TYR A 193 0.62 -7.36 1.44
N ARG A 194 0.98 -6.27 0.74
CA ARG A 194 2.19 -5.48 1.01
C ARG A 194 2.04 -4.66 2.28
N GLU A 195 0.81 -4.39 2.69
CA GLU A 195 0.46 -3.62 3.87
C GLU A 195 -0.21 -4.51 4.92
N ASP A 196 -1.24 -5.26 4.53
CA ASP A 196 -2.06 -6.03 5.45
C ASP A 196 -1.57 -7.49 5.58
N ILE A 197 -1.05 -7.83 6.77
CA ILE A 197 -0.61 -9.20 7.10
C ILE A 197 -1.76 -10.22 7.18
N SER A 198 -3.01 -9.75 7.27
CA SER A 198 -4.21 -10.60 7.26
C SER A 198 -4.50 -11.20 5.88
N VAL A 199 -3.95 -10.62 4.80
CA VAL A 199 -4.04 -11.18 3.46
C VAL A 199 -3.16 -12.43 3.40
N LYS A 200 -3.77 -13.59 3.13
CA LYS A 200 -3.10 -14.89 3.04
C LYS A 200 -3.17 -15.46 1.62
N LEU A 201 -2.41 -16.53 1.39
CA LEU A 201 -2.52 -17.29 0.15
C LEU A 201 -3.82 -18.09 0.10
N ARG A 202 -4.46 -18.11 -1.08
CA ARG A 202 -5.63 -18.94 -1.36
C ARG A 202 -5.29 -20.42 -1.08
N PRO A 203 -6.08 -21.12 -0.24
CA PRO A 203 -5.87 -22.53 0.02
C PRO A 203 -6.03 -23.39 -1.25
N PRO A 204 -5.20 -24.43 -1.45
CA PRO A 204 -5.30 -25.33 -2.60
C PRO A 204 -6.69 -25.92 -2.80
N LEU A 205 -7.39 -26.27 -1.71
CA LEU A 205 -8.76 -26.78 -1.74
C LEU A 205 -9.72 -25.89 -2.55
N LEU A 206 -9.61 -24.56 -2.43
CA LEU A 206 -10.47 -23.64 -3.15
C LEU A 206 -10.15 -23.60 -4.65
N THR A 207 -8.87 -23.77 -5.01
CA THR A 207 -8.42 -23.84 -6.40
C THR A 207 -8.83 -25.16 -7.03
N GLU A 208 -8.67 -26.28 -6.33
CA GLU A 208 -9.05 -27.61 -6.78
C GLU A 208 -10.56 -27.73 -7.00
N ARG A 209 -11.38 -27.15 -6.10
CA ARG A 209 -12.84 -27.27 -6.15
C ARG A 209 -13.52 -26.23 -7.03
N PHE A 210 -13.01 -25.01 -7.07
CA PHE A 210 -13.69 -23.87 -7.71
C PHE A 210 -12.83 -23.17 -8.79
N GLY A 211 -11.63 -23.68 -9.07
CA GLY A 211 -10.72 -23.06 -10.02
C GLY A 211 -10.37 -21.63 -9.61
N ASN A 212 -10.46 -20.70 -10.56
CA ASN A 212 -10.19 -19.28 -10.38
C ASN A 212 -11.43 -18.45 -9.95
N GLN A 213 -12.53 -19.11 -9.57
CA GLN A 213 -13.73 -18.43 -9.09
C GLN A 213 -13.51 -17.80 -7.72
N CYS A 214 -14.19 -16.69 -7.47
CA CYS A 214 -14.16 -16.05 -6.17
C CYS A 214 -15.13 -16.78 -5.23
N VAL A 215 -14.71 -17.03 -3.99
CA VAL A 215 -15.49 -17.85 -3.05
C VAL A 215 -15.59 -17.13 -1.72
N LEU A 216 -16.82 -16.89 -1.27
CA LEU A 216 -17.16 -16.58 0.11
C LEU A 216 -17.57 -17.90 0.77
N TRP A 217 -17.01 -18.24 1.92
CA TRP A 217 -17.38 -19.47 2.63
C TRP A 217 -17.49 -19.25 4.14
N ARG A 218 -18.28 -20.11 4.76
CA ARG A 218 -18.39 -20.27 6.20
C ARG A 218 -17.67 -21.53 6.63
N ASP A 219 -16.91 -21.41 7.70
CA ASP A 219 -16.15 -22.49 8.32
C ASP A 219 -16.53 -22.54 9.80
N GLU A 220 -17.56 -23.34 10.13
CA GLU A 220 -18.02 -23.49 11.51
C GLU A 220 -17.00 -24.21 12.40
N VAL A 221 -16.15 -25.06 11.81
CA VAL A 221 -15.15 -25.84 12.55
C VAL A 221 -14.05 -24.93 13.09
N ASN A 222 -13.58 -24.01 12.26
CA ASN A 222 -12.57 -23.02 12.65
C ASN A 222 -13.18 -21.71 13.18
N GLY A 223 -14.52 -21.60 13.23
CA GLY A 223 -15.21 -20.42 13.75
C GLY A 223 -14.94 -19.15 12.93
N GLN A 224 -14.89 -19.25 11.60
CA GLN A 224 -14.53 -18.14 10.72
C GLN A 224 -15.38 -18.08 9.45
N ILE A 225 -15.45 -16.90 8.85
CA ILE A 225 -15.87 -16.69 7.46
C ILE A 225 -14.63 -16.31 6.68
N GLY A 226 -14.53 -16.76 5.44
CA GLY A 226 -13.48 -16.27 4.58
C GLY A 226 -13.97 -15.94 3.19
N VAL A 227 -13.17 -15.12 2.53
CA VAL A 227 -13.39 -14.66 1.17
C VAL A 227 -12.10 -14.82 0.38
N SER A 228 -12.21 -15.34 -0.84
CA SER A 228 -11.08 -15.59 -1.71
C SER A 228 -11.31 -14.97 -3.08
N VAL A 229 -10.30 -14.26 -3.57
CA VAL A 229 -10.27 -13.64 -4.90
C VAL A 229 -8.86 -13.85 -5.47
N ASP A 230 -8.80 -14.34 -6.71
CA ASP A 230 -7.54 -14.69 -7.38
C ASP A 230 -6.66 -15.61 -6.50
N LYS A 231 -5.44 -15.20 -6.15
CA LYS A 231 -4.49 -15.95 -5.32
C LYS A 231 -4.58 -15.62 -3.83
N PHE A 232 -5.49 -14.74 -3.44
CA PHE A 232 -5.57 -14.22 -2.09
C PHE A 232 -6.81 -14.69 -1.35
N VAL A 233 -6.68 -14.62 -0.02
CA VAL A 233 -7.75 -14.93 0.89
C VAL A 233 -7.68 -14.03 2.12
N ARG A 234 -8.86 -13.67 2.64
CA ARG A 234 -9.01 -13.06 3.97
C ARG A 234 -10.01 -13.87 4.78
N VAL A 235 -9.79 -13.91 6.08
CA VAL A 235 -10.64 -14.62 7.05
C VAL A 235 -11.05 -13.67 8.17
N PHE A 236 -12.25 -13.88 8.68
CA PHE A 236 -12.90 -13.02 9.66
C PHE A 236 -13.49 -13.93 10.76
N PRO A 237 -13.08 -13.77 12.03
CA PRO A 237 -13.57 -14.60 13.13
C PRO A 237 -15.07 -14.38 13.36
N LEU A 238 -15.86 -15.45 13.38
CA LEU A 238 -17.31 -15.39 13.58
C LEU A 238 -17.68 -14.81 14.95
N SER A 239 -16.87 -15.10 15.98
CA SER A 239 -17.10 -14.65 17.36
C SER A 239 -17.12 -13.13 17.50
N ASP A 240 -16.46 -12.43 16.59
CA ASP A 240 -16.18 -11.00 16.73
C ASP A 240 -17.17 -10.14 15.94
N ILE A 241 -17.87 -10.75 14.98
CA ILE A 241 -18.85 -10.08 14.12
C ILE A 241 -20.10 -9.75 14.96
N GLU A 242 -20.45 -8.47 15.00
CA GLU A 242 -21.70 -7.97 15.58
C GLU A 242 -22.79 -7.84 14.53
N LYS A 243 -22.44 -7.30 13.37
CA LYS A 243 -23.39 -6.98 12.29
C LYS A 243 -22.73 -7.08 10.92
N VAL A 244 -23.51 -7.48 9.93
CA VAL A 244 -23.15 -7.46 8.50
C VAL A 244 -24.18 -6.61 7.75
N TYR A 245 -23.71 -5.80 6.82
CA TYR A 245 -24.59 -4.97 6.00
C TYR A 245 -23.97 -4.65 4.64
N ILE A 246 -24.82 -4.29 3.69
CA ILE A 246 -24.42 -3.81 2.36
C ILE A 246 -24.53 -2.28 2.35
N GLU A 247 -23.47 -1.58 1.94
CA GLU A 247 -23.57 -0.18 1.52
C GLU A 247 -23.68 -0.09 0.01
N ARG A 248 -24.64 0.72 -0.47
CA ARG A 248 -24.93 0.88 -1.89
C ARG A 248 -24.57 2.27 -2.40
N MET A 249 -23.52 2.32 -3.20
CA MET A 249 -23.14 3.51 -3.94
C MET A 249 -23.80 3.54 -5.32
N PHE A 250 -24.63 4.53 -5.57
CA PHE A 250 -25.30 4.74 -6.84
C PHE A 250 -24.40 5.43 -7.88
N PRO A 251 -24.59 5.12 -9.17
CA PRO A 251 -23.89 5.79 -10.26
C PRO A 251 -24.37 7.24 -10.42
N ALA A 252 -23.46 8.19 -10.32
CA ALA A 252 -23.59 9.58 -10.74
C ALA A 252 -22.64 9.92 -11.90
N LYS A 253 -21.32 9.70 -11.73
CA LYS A 253 -20.30 9.88 -12.80
C LYS A 253 -19.57 8.59 -13.18
N GLY A 254 -19.79 7.51 -12.45
CA GLY A 254 -19.17 6.21 -12.71
C GLY A 254 -20.14 5.06 -12.45
N HIS A 255 -19.63 3.84 -12.33
CA HIS A 255 -20.46 2.63 -12.40
C HIS A 255 -21.25 2.28 -11.13
N GLY A 256 -21.12 3.05 -10.04
CA GLY A 256 -21.65 2.67 -8.72
C GLY A 256 -20.99 1.39 -8.18
N ALA A 257 -21.34 0.99 -6.96
CA ALA A 257 -20.84 -0.23 -6.34
C ALA A 257 -21.74 -0.69 -5.19
N ASP A 258 -21.66 -1.97 -4.86
CA ASP A 258 -22.12 -2.49 -3.58
C ASP A 258 -20.91 -2.96 -2.76
N TYR A 259 -20.91 -2.64 -1.48
CA TYR A 259 -19.87 -3.02 -0.53
C TYR A 259 -20.48 -3.83 0.61
N ILE A 260 -19.92 -4.99 0.94
CA ILE A 260 -20.31 -5.71 2.17
C ILE A 260 -19.33 -5.33 3.26
N PHE A 261 -19.87 -4.91 4.40
CA PHE A 261 -19.14 -4.54 5.60
C PHE A 261 -19.45 -5.48 6.76
N ILE A 262 -18.42 -5.73 7.56
CA ILE A 262 -18.51 -6.33 8.89
C ILE A 262 -18.31 -5.23 9.92
N GLN A 263 -19.20 -5.14 10.90
CA GLN A 263 -19.00 -4.39 12.13
C GLN A 263 -18.59 -5.38 13.23
N TYR A 264 -17.42 -5.17 13.83
CA TYR A 264 -16.95 -5.96 14.97
C TYR A 264 -17.48 -5.40 16.28
N LYS A 265 -17.69 -6.26 17.27
CA LYS A 265 -18.24 -5.90 18.60
C LYS A 265 -17.45 -4.82 19.35
N ASN A 266 -16.14 -4.76 19.13
CA ASN A 266 -15.22 -3.89 19.87
C ASN A 266 -14.49 -2.88 18.98
N GLU A 267 -14.89 -2.74 17.72
CA GLU A 267 -14.26 -1.79 16.80
C GLU A 267 -15.19 -0.63 16.49
N LYS A 268 -14.64 0.58 16.42
CA LYS A 268 -15.45 1.76 16.09
C LYS A 268 -15.84 1.79 14.61
N TYR A 269 -15.00 1.26 13.74
CA TYR A 269 -15.15 1.39 12.30
C TYR A 269 -15.42 0.02 11.67
N PRO A 270 -16.29 -0.04 10.66
CA PRO A 270 -16.57 -1.27 9.94
C PRO A 270 -15.43 -1.66 9.01
N THR A 271 -15.25 -2.95 8.77
CA THR A 271 -14.29 -3.50 7.81
C THR A 271 -14.99 -3.90 6.52
N LYS A 272 -14.54 -3.35 5.39
CA LYS A 272 -14.99 -3.79 4.06
C LYS A 272 -14.44 -5.19 3.79
N ILE A 273 -15.32 -6.14 3.48
CA ILE A 273 -14.92 -7.53 3.18
C ILE A 273 -15.06 -7.89 1.72
N LEU A 274 -16.01 -7.27 1.01
CA LEU A 274 -16.33 -7.54 -0.38
C LEU A 274 -16.75 -6.27 -1.08
N GLU A 275 -16.39 -6.16 -2.34
CA GLU A 275 -16.83 -5.13 -3.26
C GLU A 275 -17.33 -5.78 -4.54
N GLY A 276 -18.44 -5.28 -5.07
CA GLY A 276 -19.04 -5.75 -6.30
C GLY A 276 -19.72 -4.62 -7.07
N LYS A 277 -20.18 -4.92 -8.28
CA LYS A 277 -20.99 -3.97 -9.06
C LYS A 277 -22.28 -3.61 -8.31
N ASN A 278 -22.83 -2.43 -8.61
CA ASN A 278 -24.10 -2.00 -8.04
C ASN A 278 -25.21 -3.06 -8.23
N ASN A 279 -25.96 -3.34 -7.16
CA ASN A 279 -27.02 -4.35 -7.08
C ASN A 279 -26.56 -5.81 -7.30
N LEU A 280 -25.25 -6.10 -7.30
CA LEU A 280 -24.75 -7.47 -7.52
C LEU A 280 -25.30 -8.45 -6.47
N PHE A 281 -25.39 -8.01 -5.21
CA PHE A 281 -25.70 -8.91 -4.10
C PHE A 281 -27.20 -9.14 -3.89
N ASP A 282 -28.08 -8.44 -4.60
CA ASP A 282 -29.54 -8.52 -4.40
C ASP A 282 -30.08 -9.95 -4.62
N ASN A 283 -29.56 -10.64 -5.63
CA ASN A 283 -29.94 -12.02 -5.94
C ASN A 283 -29.30 -13.05 -4.99
N HIS A 284 -28.48 -12.60 -4.05
CA HIS A 284 -27.71 -13.47 -3.16
C HIS A 284 -28.03 -13.25 -1.68
N ILE A 285 -28.91 -12.30 -1.32
CA ILE A 285 -29.19 -11.93 0.08
C ILE A 285 -29.49 -13.14 0.96
N VAL A 286 -30.41 -14.02 0.55
CA VAL A 286 -30.80 -15.19 1.35
C VAL A 286 -29.60 -16.13 1.60
N ILE A 287 -28.74 -16.31 0.60
CA ILE A 287 -27.54 -17.16 0.74
C ILE A 287 -26.49 -16.47 1.61
N LEU A 288 -26.32 -15.15 1.44
CA LEU A 288 -25.42 -14.36 2.27
C LEU A 288 -25.87 -14.42 3.74
N GLU A 289 -27.14 -14.21 4.04
CA GLU A 289 -27.69 -14.31 5.40
C GLU A 289 -27.44 -15.67 6.03
N LYS A 290 -27.56 -16.75 5.24
CA LYS A 290 -27.19 -18.11 5.68
C LYS A 290 -25.70 -18.22 5.99
N ILE A 291 -24.83 -17.75 5.11
CA ILE A 291 -23.36 -17.81 5.28
C ILE A 291 -22.91 -16.97 6.49
N PHE A 292 -23.48 -15.79 6.68
CA PHE A 292 -23.14 -14.93 7.82
C PHE A 292 -23.84 -15.37 9.11
N GLY A 293 -24.96 -16.10 9.01
CA GLY A 293 -25.78 -16.50 10.15
C GLY A 293 -26.55 -15.33 10.77
N MET A 294 -26.78 -14.26 10.01
CA MET A 294 -27.45 -13.04 10.47
C MET A 294 -28.15 -12.33 9.31
N THR A 295 -29.16 -11.54 9.64
CA THR A 295 -29.88 -10.69 8.67
C THR A 295 -28.95 -9.62 8.12
N ILE A 296 -29.02 -9.37 6.81
CA ILE A 296 -28.19 -8.37 6.13
C ILE A 296 -29.07 -7.18 5.73
N GLY A 297 -28.80 -6.03 6.35
CA GLY A 297 -29.42 -4.77 5.95
C GLY A 297 -28.72 -4.16 4.73
N ILE A 298 -29.48 -3.51 3.83
CA ILE A 298 -28.94 -2.64 2.79
C ILE A 298 -29.07 -1.20 3.25
N THR A 299 -27.97 -0.47 3.30
CA THR A 299 -27.86 0.89 3.82
C THR A 299 -27.00 1.77 2.92
N GLY A 300 -26.74 3.01 3.36
CA GLY A 300 -25.69 3.84 2.76
C GLY A 300 -25.98 4.19 1.30
N PHE A 301 -27.17 4.70 1.01
CA PHE A 301 -27.56 5.15 -0.32
C PHE A 301 -26.93 6.52 -0.62
N TYR A 302 -25.78 6.54 -1.29
CA TYR A 302 -25.10 7.78 -1.71
C TYR A 302 -24.61 7.68 -3.16
N TYR A 303 -24.30 8.82 -3.77
CA TYR A 303 -23.84 8.90 -5.17
C TYR A 303 -22.33 8.98 -5.25
N ASN A 304 -21.73 8.43 -6.31
CA ASN A 304 -20.31 8.59 -6.60
C ASN A 304 -20.02 9.98 -7.23
N CYS A 305 -20.01 11.03 -6.40
CA CYS A 305 -19.87 12.43 -6.82
C CYS A 305 -18.49 12.79 -7.39
#